data_AF-A0ABD5JNS4-F1
#
_entry.id   AF-A0ABD5JNS4-F1
#
_cell.length_a   1.000
_cell.length_b   1.000
_cell.length_c   1.000
_cell.angle_alpha   90.00
_cell.angle_beta   90.00
_cell.angle_gamma   90.00
#
_symmetry.space_group_name_H-M   'P 1'
#
loop_
_entity.id
_entity.type
_entity.pdbx_description
1 polymer ?
#
loop_
_entity_poly.entity_id
_entity_poly.type
_entity_poly.pdbx_seq_one_letter_code
_entity_poly.pdbx_strand_id
1 'polypeptide(L)'
;MKYAVLSLYAATELLLKWPLMQQDWRLVALPHPNETELCGEQEFRGGHCPSIGLGQARQRLRDELDIKVPGPAKKAIDHLIQHRNRLQHFEMTAQVEMVKARTEKVLSFLLDFVHDHLRRFLDPSQTEHVDEQLAVVRDVLHEMETFVATRMQLLQSRLQGAGPVVECPECGQGAAVVEAYETTTRCLFCHSSWDSEAAGRVYADPWGIASYEAGKQGGDDPVLNCPECDLRTFVRDVKLVGAVSPVDFCFNCAEQFATMGLCHNGCGTPAREDFCPECHGILFSRFD
;
A
#
# COMPACT_ATOMS: atom_id res chain seq x y z
N MET A 1 -7.04 25.96 -6.97
CA MET A 1 -6.98 25.01 -8.12
C MET A 1 -5.73 25.19 -8.98
N LYS A 2 -5.43 26.39 -9.49
CA LYS A 2 -4.23 26.64 -10.32
C LYS A 2 -2.95 26.08 -9.70
N TYR A 3 -2.67 26.44 -8.45
CA TYR A 3 -1.48 25.96 -7.74
C TYR A 3 -1.48 24.44 -7.54
N ALA A 4 -2.61 23.82 -7.18
CA ALA A 4 -2.69 22.36 -7.04
C ALA A 4 -2.31 21.63 -8.35
N VAL A 5 -2.79 22.10 -9.50
CA VAL A 5 -2.45 21.52 -10.80
C VAL A 5 -0.97 21.74 -11.15
N LEU A 6 -0.42 22.92 -10.89
CA LEU A 6 0.99 23.23 -11.13
C LEU A 6 1.91 22.41 -10.22
N SER A 7 1.59 22.31 -8.93
CA SER A 7 2.32 21.51 -7.95
C SER A 7 2.25 20.03 -8.28
N LEU A 8 1.08 19.49 -8.64
CA LEU A 8 0.95 18.10 -9.05
C LEU A 8 1.74 17.82 -10.33
N TYR A 9 1.70 18.72 -11.32
CA TYR A 9 2.52 18.59 -12.53
C TYR A 9 4.00 18.50 -12.18
N ALA A 10 4.50 19.44 -11.37
CA ALA A 10 5.90 19.48 -10.97
C ALA A 10 6.31 18.23 -10.18
N ALA A 11 5.49 17.82 -9.20
CA ALA A 11 5.72 16.60 -8.43
C ALA A 11 5.75 15.36 -9.34
N THR A 12 4.80 15.23 -10.27
CA THR A 12 4.78 14.13 -11.24
C THR A 12 6.06 14.13 -12.08
N GLU A 13 6.50 15.29 -12.55
CA GLU A 13 7.70 15.41 -13.38
C GLU A 13 8.96 15.01 -12.63
N LEU A 14 9.11 15.47 -11.39
CA LEU A 14 10.25 15.13 -10.54
C LEU A 14 10.27 13.64 -10.21
N LEU A 15 9.13 13.07 -9.77
CA LEU A 15 9.05 11.66 -9.41
C LEU A 15 9.34 10.75 -10.60
N LEU A 16 8.81 11.05 -11.79
CA LEU A 16 9.10 10.24 -12.99
C LEU A 16 10.54 10.38 -13.49
N LYS A 17 11.19 11.53 -13.29
CA LYS A 17 12.61 11.72 -13.64
C LYS A 17 13.54 11.02 -12.66
N TRP A 18 13.16 10.89 -11.40
CA TRP A 18 14.03 10.41 -10.35
C TRP A 18 14.68 9.05 -10.65
N PRO A 19 13.94 7.97 -11.00
CA PRO A 19 14.57 6.70 -11.38
C PRO A 19 15.58 6.80 -12.52
N LEU A 20 15.30 7.66 -13.52
CA LEU A 20 16.20 7.89 -14.64
C LEU A 20 17.49 8.58 -14.16
N MET A 21 17.38 9.58 -13.28
CA MET A 21 18.53 10.26 -12.69
C MET A 21 19.41 9.34 -11.85
N GLN A 22 18.80 8.39 -11.13
CA GLN A 22 19.53 7.40 -10.35
C GLN A 22 20.30 6.40 -11.23
N GLN A 23 19.76 6.08 -12.41
CA GLN A 23 20.45 5.24 -13.38
C GLN A 23 21.59 5.99 -14.08
N ASP A 24 21.28 7.13 -14.68
CA ASP A 24 22.24 8.00 -15.37
C ASP A 24 21.62 9.38 -15.61
N TRP A 25 22.27 10.44 -15.15
CA TRP A 25 21.78 11.82 -15.30
C TRP A 25 21.56 12.22 -16.78
N ARG A 26 22.28 11.62 -17.72
CA ARG A 26 22.14 11.84 -19.17
C ARG A 26 20.79 11.38 -19.71
N LEU A 27 20.12 10.46 -19.00
CA LEU A 27 18.74 10.07 -19.29
C LEU A 27 17.73 11.16 -18.98
N VAL A 28 18.12 12.25 -18.33
CA VAL A 28 17.24 13.39 -18.02
C VAL A 28 17.72 14.69 -18.65
N ALA A 29 19.02 14.84 -18.87
CA ALA A 29 19.59 16.01 -19.51
C ALA A 29 19.18 16.15 -20.99
N LEU A 30 19.06 17.41 -21.42
CA LEU A 30 18.97 17.81 -22.81
C LEU A 30 20.08 18.81 -23.14
N PRO A 31 20.55 18.87 -24.40
CA PRO A 31 21.41 19.96 -24.86
C PRO A 31 20.74 21.32 -24.67
N HIS A 32 21.55 22.36 -24.52
CA HIS A 32 21.06 23.73 -24.59
C HIS A 32 20.49 24.07 -25.97
N PRO A 33 19.60 25.07 -26.07
CA PRO A 33 19.15 25.57 -27.36
C PRO A 33 20.35 25.95 -28.24
N ASN A 34 20.43 25.38 -29.44
CA ASN A 34 21.52 25.54 -30.42
C ASN A 34 22.81 24.76 -30.13
N GLU A 35 22.81 23.87 -29.13
CA GLU A 35 23.91 22.94 -28.88
C GLU A 35 23.51 21.51 -29.25
N THR A 36 24.50 20.68 -29.58
CA THR A 36 24.29 19.26 -29.90
C THR A 36 24.78 18.33 -28.80
N GLU A 37 25.73 18.78 -28.00
CA GLU A 37 26.29 18.04 -26.88
C GLU A 37 25.51 18.34 -25.59
N LEU A 38 25.52 17.37 -24.67
CA LEU A 38 25.01 17.61 -23.32
C LEU A 38 25.98 18.51 -22.57
N CYS A 39 25.43 19.34 -21.70
CA CYS A 39 26.22 20.08 -20.71
C CYS A 39 27.04 19.13 -19.81
N GLY A 40 28.02 19.67 -19.09
CA GLY A 40 28.80 18.89 -18.12
C GLY A 40 27.96 18.42 -16.93
N GLU A 41 28.34 17.31 -16.30
CA GLU A 41 27.62 16.77 -15.14
C GLU A 41 27.51 17.77 -13.97
N GLN A 42 28.57 18.55 -13.71
CA GLN A 42 28.55 19.60 -12.68
C GLN A 42 27.51 20.68 -12.99
N GLU A 43 27.39 21.07 -14.26
CA GLU A 43 26.42 22.06 -14.72
C GLU A 43 24.98 21.52 -14.57
N PHE A 44 24.79 20.23 -14.91
CA PHE A 44 23.51 19.54 -14.75
C PHE A 44 23.09 19.46 -13.28
N ARG A 45 24.00 19.02 -12.40
CA ARG A 45 23.76 18.96 -10.96
C ARG A 45 23.54 20.34 -10.33
N GLY A 46 24.12 21.38 -10.92
CA GLY A 46 23.86 22.78 -10.56
C GLY A 46 22.53 23.34 -11.06
N GLY A 47 21.76 22.58 -11.86
CA GLY A 47 20.46 23.00 -12.37
C GLY A 47 20.52 23.99 -13.55
N HIS A 48 21.69 24.11 -14.19
CA HIS A 48 21.87 25.05 -15.30
C HIS A 48 21.55 24.42 -16.66
N CYS A 49 21.29 23.12 -16.72
CA CYS A 49 20.98 22.43 -17.97
C CYS A 49 19.48 22.22 -18.17
N PRO A 50 19.00 22.27 -19.42
CA PRO A 50 17.66 21.83 -19.75
C PRO A 50 17.48 20.34 -19.42
N SER A 51 16.26 19.97 -19.05
CA SER A 51 15.90 18.58 -18.81
C SER A 51 14.62 18.21 -19.56
N ILE A 52 14.45 16.91 -19.79
CA ILE A 52 13.29 16.35 -20.49
C ILE A 52 11.96 16.76 -19.83
N GLY A 53 10.86 16.79 -20.58
CA GLY A 53 9.52 16.96 -19.99
C GLY A 53 8.88 15.65 -19.53
N LEU A 54 7.70 15.70 -18.90
CA LEU A 54 6.91 14.53 -18.51
C LEU A 54 6.71 13.47 -19.61
N GLY A 55 6.41 13.91 -20.84
CA GLY A 55 6.17 13.00 -21.97
C GLY A 55 7.40 12.16 -22.31
N GLN A 56 8.57 12.80 -22.34
CA GLN A 56 9.86 12.15 -22.58
C GLN A 56 10.30 11.30 -21.38
N ALA A 57 10.08 11.76 -20.14
CA ALA A 57 10.37 10.98 -18.94
C ALA A 57 9.61 9.65 -18.94
N ARG A 58 8.30 9.67 -19.24
CA ARG A 58 7.51 8.44 -19.40
C ARG A 58 8.01 7.53 -20.51
N GLN A 59 8.51 8.10 -21.61
CA GLN A 59 9.08 7.32 -22.69
C GLN A 59 10.36 6.61 -22.23
N ARG A 60 11.31 7.35 -21.66
CA ARG A 60 12.58 6.81 -21.18
C ARG A 60 12.41 5.82 -20.03
N LEU A 61 11.46 6.05 -19.10
CA LEU A 61 11.16 5.09 -18.03
C LEU A 61 10.81 3.70 -18.58
N ARG A 62 10.02 3.64 -19.64
CA ARG A 62 9.66 2.37 -20.29
C ARG A 62 10.83 1.80 -21.08
N ASP A 63 11.49 2.63 -21.88
CA ASP A 63 12.48 2.16 -22.85
C ASP A 63 13.80 1.77 -22.16
N GLU A 64 14.17 2.43 -21.07
CA GLU A 64 15.46 2.25 -20.35
C GLU A 64 15.33 1.43 -19.06
N LEU A 65 14.18 1.48 -18.37
CA LEU A 65 14.00 0.86 -17.04
C LEU A 65 12.84 -0.15 -16.97
N ASP A 66 12.15 -0.42 -18.09
CA ASP A 66 10.90 -1.21 -18.19
C ASP A 66 9.80 -0.79 -17.20
N ILE A 67 9.83 0.47 -16.73
CA ILE A 67 8.77 1.02 -15.87
C ILE A 67 7.63 1.55 -16.75
N LYS A 68 6.48 0.86 -16.71
CA LYS A 68 5.31 1.20 -17.51
C LYS A 68 4.30 2.01 -16.71
N VAL A 69 3.94 3.18 -17.23
CA VAL A 69 2.82 3.97 -16.71
C VAL A 69 1.50 3.36 -17.21
N PRO A 70 0.59 2.90 -16.33
CA PRO A 70 -0.67 2.28 -16.73
C PRO A 70 -1.53 3.19 -17.60
N GLY A 71 -2.33 2.61 -18.51
CA GLY A 71 -3.17 3.36 -19.45
C GLY A 71 -4.04 4.46 -18.82
N PRO A 72 -4.77 4.20 -17.71
CA PRO A 72 -5.54 5.23 -17.00
C PRO A 72 -4.68 6.38 -16.48
N ALA A 73 -3.52 6.07 -15.87
CA ALA A 73 -2.58 7.06 -15.36
C ALA A 73 -1.96 7.88 -16.49
N LYS A 74 -1.58 7.23 -17.60
CA LYS A 74 -1.08 7.88 -18.82
C LYS A 74 -2.06 8.92 -19.35
N LYS A 75 -3.34 8.58 -19.49
CA LYS A 75 -4.38 9.53 -19.94
C LYS A 75 -4.55 10.69 -18.94
N ALA A 76 -4.52 10.42 -17.64
CA ALA A 76 -4.64 11.45 -16.61
C ALA A 76 -3.44 12.43 -16.64
N ILE A 77 -2.23 11.92 -16.82
CA ILE A 77 -1.00 12.72 -16.98
C ILE A 77 -1.05 13.56 -18.26
N ASP A 78 -1.46 12.97 -19.39
CA ASP A 78 -1.58 13.71 -20.66
C ASP A 78 -2.55 14.90 -20.52
N HIS A 79 -3.65 14.73 -19.78
CA HIS A 79 -4.55 15.83 -19.44
C HIS A 79 -3.95 16.81 -18.42
N LEU A 80 -3.17 16.35 -17.45
CA LEU A 80 -2.48 17.24 -16.50
C LEU A 80 -1.53 18.20 -17.24
N ILE A 81 -0.78 17.69 -18.24
CA ILE A 81 0.07 18.51 -19.11
C ILE A 81 -0.77 19.58 -19.83
N GLN A 82 -1.91 19.20 -20.41
CA GLN A 82 -2.82 20.14 -21.09
C GLN A 82 -3.37 21.21 -20.14
N HIS A 83 -3.76 20.82 -18.92
CA HIS A 83 -4.26 21.76 -17.91
C HIS A 83 -3.19 22.73 -17.43
N ARG A 84 -1.98 22.24 -17.16
CA ARG A 84 -0.84 23.08 -16.78
C ARG A 84 -0.52 24.10 -17.86
N ASN A 85 -0.47 23.68 -19.13
CA ASN A 85 -0.20 24.59 -20.25
C ASN A 85 -1.30 25.65 -20.41
N ARG A 86 -2.56 25.26 -20.28
CA ARG A 86 -3.67 26.22 -20.27
C ARG A 86 -3.57 27.19 -19.11
N LEU A 87 -3.30 26.74 -17.89
CA LEU A 87 -3.20 27.61 -16.72
C LEU A 87 -2.01 28.57 -16.72
N GLN A 88 -0.93 28.22 -17.41
CA GLN A 88 0.26 29.06 -17.53
C GLN A 88 0.14 30.09 -18.65
N HIS A 89 -0.50 29.73 -19.77
CA HIS A 89 -0.48 30.53 -20.98
C HIS A 89 -1.85 31.11 -21.37
N PHE A 90 -2.96 30.64 -20.80
CA PHE A 90 -4.33 30.96 -21.21
C PHE A 90 -5.30 31.04 -20.01
N GLU A 91 -6.55 31.45 -20.28
CA GLU A 91 -7.65 31.30 -19.31
C GLU A 91 -8.16 29.85 -19.31
N MET A 92 -8.39 29.29 -18.12
CA MET A 92 -8.88 27.91 -17.97
C MET A 92 -10.40 27.89 -17.85
N THR A 93 -11.09 27.36 -18.86
CA THR A 93 -12.56 27.14 -18.88
C THR A 93 -12.98 25.72 -18.47
N ALA A 94 -12.05 24.94 -17.92
CA ALA A 94 -12.29 23.57 -17.52
C ALA A 94 -13.17 23.49 -16.26
N GLN A 95 -14.12 22.56 -16.23
CA GLN A 95 -14.92 22.26 -15.04
C GLN A 95 -14.02 21.75 -13.90
N VAL A 96 -14.25 22.29 -12.71
CA VAL A 96 -13.48 22.04 -11.47
C VAL A 96 -13.43 20.55 -11.15
N GLU A 97 -14.58 19.88 -11.25
CA GLU A 97 -14.80 18.48 -10.90
C GLU A 97 -14.00 17.56 -11.81
N MET A 98 -13.91 17.91 -13.09
CA MET A 98 -13.14 17.16 -14.07
C MET A 98 -11.63 17.29 -13.82
N VAL A 99 -11.14 18.49 -13.47
CA VAL A 99 -9.74 18.70 -13.09
C VAL A 99 -9.42 17.93 -11.81
N LYS A 100 -10.34 17.92 -10.84
CA LYS A 100 -10.22 17.18 -9.58
C LYS A 100 -10.12 15.67 -9.82
N ALA A 101 -11.06 15.08 -10.56
CA ALA A 101 -11.06 13.64 -10.86
C ALA A 101 -9.80 13.18 -11.62
N ARG A 102 -9.24 14.03 -12.50
CA ARG A 102 -7.97 13.73 -13.18
C ARG A 102 -6.78 13.81 -12.24
N THR A 103 -6.76 14.81 -11.37
CA THR A 103 -5.74 15.00 -10.33
C THR A 103 -5.68 13.80 -9.38
N GLU A 104 -6.84 13.31 -8.92
CA GLU A 104 -6.95 12.13 -8.06
C GLU A 104 -6.37 10.86 -8.72
N LYS A 105 -6.59 10.67 -10.02
CA LYS A 105 -6.01 9.55 -10.78
C LYS A 105 -4.49 9.64 -10.89
N VAL A 106 -3.94 10.84 -11.07
CA VAL A 106 -2.48 11.05 -11.07
C VAL A 106 -1.92 10.77 -9.69
N LEU A 107 -2.57 11.27 -8.63
CA LEU A 107 -2.12 11.08 -7.26
C LEU A 107 -2.15 9.60 -6.85
N SER A 108 -3.23 8.88 -7.19
CA SER A 108 -3.32 7.43 -6.98
C SER A 108 -2.17 6.69 -7.68
N PHE A 109 -1.86 7.06 -8.91
CA PHE A 109 -0.70 6.52 -9.62
C PHE A 109 0.63 6.86 -8.93
N LEU A 110 0.81 8.08 -8.42
CA LEU A 110 2.06 8.48 -7.78
C LEU A 110 2.31 7.72 -6.48
N LEU A 111 1.27 7.41 -5.70
CA LEU A 111 1.41 6.55 -4.51
C LEU A 111 1.97 5.17 -4.87
N ASP A 112 1.36 4.52 -5.88
CA ASP A 112 1.81 3.22 -6.37
C ASP A 112 3.24 3.32 -6.93
N PHE A 113 3.51 4.38 -7.71
CA PHE A 113 4.81 4.60 -8.35
C PHE A 113 5.94 4.79 -7.34
N VAL A 114 5.71 5.56 -6.28
CA VAL A 114 6.72 5.75 -5.22
C VAL A 114 7.00 4.41 -4.54
N HIS A 115 5.95 3.68 -4.16
CA HIS A 115 6.08 2.39 -3.49
C HIS A 115 6.80 1.35 -4.36
N ASP A 116 6.32 1.16 -5.59
CA ASP A 116 6.74 0.03 -6.44
C ASP A 116 8.04 0.31 -7.23
N HIS A 117 8.41 1.58 -7.44
CA HIS A 117 9.52 1.94 -8.33
C HIS A 117 10.61 2.85 -7.74
N LEU A 118 10.30 3.66 -6.72
CA LEU A 118 11.31 4.55 -6.13
C LEU A 118 12.13 3.86 -5.05
N ARG A 119 11.48 3.06 -4.20
CA ARG A 119 12.12 2.43 -3.03
C ARG A 119 13.37 1.61 -3.36
N ARG A 120 13.42 0.98 -4.55
CA ARG A 120 14.60 0.21 -4.99
C ARG A 120 15.88 1.02 -5.19
N PHE A 121 15.77 2.36 -5.26
CA PHE A 121 16.91 3.26 -5.42
C PHE A 121 17.30 3.96 -4.11
N LEU A 122 16.61 3.65 -3.01
CA LEU A 122 16.83 4.28 -1.73
C LEU A 122 17.66 3.34 -0.83
N ASP A 123 18.56 3.92 -0.05
CA ASP A 123 19.17 3.20 1.08
C ASP A 123 18.14 3.04 2.23
N PRO A 124 18.44 2.22 3.26
CA PRO A 124 17.50 2.01 4.36
C PRO A 124 17.06 3.29 5.09
N SER A 125 17.98 4.24 5.31
CA SER A 125 17.67 5.49 6.00
C SER A 125 16.80 6.43 5.15
N GLN A 126 17.05 6.46 3.85
CA GLN A 126 16.22 7.21 2.90
C GLN A 126 14.83 6.57 2.75
N THR A 127 14.76 5.24 2.80
CA THR A 127 13.49 4.50 2.72
C THR A 127 12.62 4.83 3.93
N GLU A 128 13.19 4.79 5.14
CA GLU A 128 12.50 5.19 6.38
C GLU A 128 11.98 6.63 6.29
N HIS A 129 12.81 7.57 5.85
CA HIS A 129 12.40 8.97 5.69
C HIS A 129 11.26 9.15 4.65
N VAL A 130 11.33 8.45 3.52
CA VAL A 130 10.26 8.48 2.51
C VAL A 130 8.98 7.87 3.06
N ASP A 131 9.08 6.82 3.87
CA ASP A 131 7.92 6.16 4.48
C ASP A 131 7.24 7.06 5.51
N GLU A 132 8.00 7.79 6.33
CA GLU A 132 7.48 8.84 7.22
C GLU A 132 6.75 9.94 6.44
N GLN A 133 7.35 10.43 5.34
CA GLN A 133 6.71 11.45 4.50
C GLN A 133 5.45 10.93 3.82
N LEU A 134 5.45 9.69 3.35
CA LEU A 134 4.29 9.06 2.76
C LEU A 134 3.19 8.82 3.78
N ALA A 135 3.51 8.53 5.04
CA ALA A 135 2.52 8.42 6.12
C ALA A 135 1.72 9.72 6.26
N VAL A 136 2.40 10.87 6.33
CA VAL A 136 1.76 12.19 6.39
C VAL A 136 0.88 12.44 5.16
N VAL A 137 1.34 12.07 3.96
CA VAL A 137 0.54 12.19 2.75
C VAL A 137 -0.70 11.30 2.83
N ARG A 138 -0.56 10.04 3.24
CA ARG A 138 -1.68 9.07 3.35
C ARG A 138 -2.76 9.57 4.31
N ASP A 139 -2.38 10.12 5.46
CA ASP A 139 -3.32 10.67 6.45
C ASP A 139 -4.23 11.72 5.84
N VAL A 140 -3.65 12.69 5.12
CA VAL A 140 -4.44 13.74 4.43
C VAL A 140 -5.33 13.15 3.33
N LEU A 141 -4.86 12.14 2.61
CA LEU A 141 -5.61 11.54 1.51
C LEU A 141 -6.79 10.67 1.97
N HIS A 142 -6.74 10.11 3.17
CA HIS A 142 -7.86 9.35 3.74
C HIS A 142 -9.06 10.23 4.05
N GLU A 143 -8.86 11.51 4.37
CA GLU A 143 -9.94 12.48 4.61
C GLU A 143 -10.65 12.92 3.32
N MET A 144 -10.06 12.63 2.14
CA MET A 144 -10.59 13.04 0.85
C MET A 144 -11.53 11.99 0.26
N GLU A 145 -12.82 12.02 0.62
CA GLU A 145 -13.83 11.04 0.19
C GLU A 145 -13.82 10.71 -1.31
N THR A 146 -13.71 11.74 -2.16
CA THR A 146 -13.68 11.55 -3.63
C THR A 146 -12.42 10.86 -4.11
N PHE A 147 -11.27 11.12 -3.47
CA PHE A 147 -10.02 10.44 -3.75
C PHE A 147 -10.11 8.97 -3.31
N VAL A 148 -10.63 8.71 -2.11
CA VAL A 148 -10.85 7.35 -1.60
C VAL A 148 -11.70 6.54 -2.58
N ALA A 149 -12.83 7.08 -3.01
CA ALA A 149 -13.70 6.44 -4.01
C ALA A 149 -12.98 6.18 -5.35
N THR A 150 -12.28 7.18 -5.88
CA THR A 150 -11.51 7.06 -7.13
C THR A 150 -10.43 5.98 -7.03
N ARG A 151 -9.67 5.95 -5.92
CA ARG A 151 -8.59 4.98 -5.72
C ARG A 151 -9.13 3.57 -5.49
N MET A 152 -10.17 3.39 -4.68
CA MET A 152 -10.83 2.08 -4.50
C MET A 152 -11.38 1.54 -5.82
N GLN A 153 -11.97 2.39 -6.68
CA GLN A 153 -12.41 1.97 -8.02
C GLN A 153 -11.25 1.48 -8.89
N LEU A 154 -10.10 2.16 -8.86
CA LEU A 154 -8.91 1.74 -9.61
C LEU A 154 -8.32 0.42 -9.09
N LEU A 155 -8.43 0.17 -7.78
CA LEU A 155 -7.91 -1.03 -7.13
C LEU A 155 -8.85 -2.23 -7.23
N GLN A 156 -10.13 -2.04 -7.58
CA GLN A 156 -11.15 -3.09 -7.58
C GLN A 156 -10.72 -4.36 -8.33
N SER A 157 -10.13 -4.22 -9.53
CA SER A 157 -9.66 -5.36 -10.31
C SER A 157 -8.52 -6.13 -9.64
N ARG A 158 -7.63 -5.44 -8.93
CA ARG A 158 -6.54 -6.06 -8.16
C ARG A 158 -7.08 -6.78 -6.93
N LEU A 159 -8.06 -6.17 -6.24
CA LEU A 159 -8.68 -6.74 -5.04
C LEU A 159 -9.54 -7.97 -5.36
N GLN A 160 -10.26 -8.00 -6.48
CA GLN A 160 -11.08 -9.14 -6.89
C GLN A 160 -10.27 -10.41 -7.21
N GLY A 161 -9.01 -10.26 -7.60
CA GLY A 161 -8.11 -11.38 -7.90
C GLY A 161 -7.11 -11.70 -6.79
N ALA A 162 -7.21 -11.02 -5.64
CA ALA A 162 -6.31 -11.19 -4.52
C ALA A 162 -6.80 -12.26 -3.54
N GLY A 163 -5.98 -12.58 -2.52
CA GLY A 163 -6.38 -13.38 -1.37
C GLY A 163 -7.45 -12.69 -0.50
N PRO A 164 -7.81 -13.27 0.67
CA PRO A 164 -8.72 -12.64 1.61
C PRO A 164 -8.36 -11.19 1.92
N VAL A 165 -9.39 -10.33 1.97
CA VAL A 165 -9.23 -8.90 2.19
C VAL A 165 -9.86 -8.51 3.52
N VAL A 166 -9.15 -7.70 4.31
CA VAL A 166 -9.61 -7.11 5.58
C VAL A 166 -9.57 -5.58 5.50
N GLU A 167 -10.26 -4.94 6.44
CA GLU A 167 -10.17 -3.49 6.62
C GLU A 167 -8.78 -3.12 7.15
N CYS A 168 -8.08 -2.21 6.47
CA CYS A 168 -6.74 -1.80 6.87
C CYS A 168 -6.79 -0.91 8.12
N PRO A 169 -6.01 -1.22 9.18
CA PRO A 169 -6.03 -0.46 10.44
C PRO A 169 -5.52 0.99 10.27
N GLU A 170 -4.63 1.24 9.32
CA GLU A 170 -4.07 2.59 9.08
C GLU A 170 -4.98 3.51 8.27
N CYS A 171 -5.79 2.94 7.38
CA CYS A 171 -6.56 3.73 6.40
C CYS A 171 -8.06 3.54 6.44
N GLY A 172 -8.55 2.57 7.22
CA GLY A 172 -9.95 2.19 7.31
C GLY A 172 -10.54 1.64 6.00
N GLN A 173 -9.73 1.41 4.96
CA GLN A 173 -10.21 0.92 3.68
C GLN A 173 -10.11 -0.61 3.62
N GLY A 174 -11.14 -1.27 3.09
CA GLY A 174 -11.16 -2.70 2.78
C GLY A 174 -10.22 -3.07 1.65
N ALA A 175 -8.92 -2.97 1.90
CA ALA A 175 -7.87 -3.11 0.90
C ALA A 175 -6.59 -3.78 1.43
N ALA A 176 -6.59 -4.28 2.66
CA ALA A 176 -5.50 -5.08 3.22
C ALA A 176 -5.66 -6.54 2.79
N VAL A 177 -4.76 -7.01 1.94
CA VAL A 177 -4.74 -8.36 1.39
C VAL A 177 -3.87 -9.24 2.27
N VAL A 178 -4.41 -10.39 2.65
CA VAL A 178 -3.69 -11.47 3.32
C VAL A 178 -3.43 -12.56 2.29
N GLU A 179 -2.15 -12.77 1.95
CA GLU A 179 -1.75 -13.82 1.01
C GLU A 179 -1.23 -15.03 1.82
N ALA A 180 -1.69 -16.23 1.46
CA ALA A 180 -1.38 -17.44 2.20
C ALA A 180 0.13 -17.75 2.16
N TYR A 181 0.73 -17.93 3.34
CA TYR A 181 2.15 -18.19 3.56
C TYR A 181 3.10 -17.08 3.10
N GLU A 182 2.55 -15.96 2.64
CA GLU A 182 3.32 -14.73 2.54
C GLU A 182 3.48 -14.19 3.95
N THR A 183 4.71 -13.86 4.32
CA THR A 183 5.02 -13.42 5.68
C THR A 183 4.46 -12.04 6.00
N THR A 184 3.74 -11.39 5.07
CA THR A 184 3.24 -10.03 5.21
C THR A 184 1.83 -9.84 4.69
N THR A 185 0.98 -9.22 5.49
CA THR A 185 -0.29 -8.61 5.06
C THR A 185 0.00 -7.20 4.53
N ARG A 186 -0.51 -6.85 3.33
CA ARG A 186 -0.25 -5.55 2.70
C ARG A 186 -1.53 -4.85 2.28
N CYS A 187 -1.64 -3.56 2.59
CA CYS A 187 -2.71 -2.71 2.07
C CYS A 187 -2.42 -2.24 0.65
N LEU A 188 -3.30 -2.55 -0.30
CA LEU A 188 -3.19 -2.05 -1.67
C LEU A 188 -3.57 -0.56 -1.78
N PHE A 189 -4.32 -0.02 -0.81
CA PHE A 189 -4.72 1.38 -0.78
C PHE A 189 -3.60 2.28 -0.24
N CYS A 190 -3.17 2.08 1.00
CA CYS A 190 -2.17 2.96 1.61
C CYS A 190 -0.76 2.37 1.54
N HIS A 191 -0.56 1.11 1.16
CA HIS A 191 0.74 0.44 1.14
C HIS A 191 1.42 0.22 2.50
N SER A 192 0.70 0.40 3.61
CA SER A 192 1.14 -0.14 4.89
C SER A 192 1.17 -1.67 4.85
N SER A 193 2.08 -2.26 5.63
CA SER A 193 2.30 -3.70 5.68
C SER A 193 2.70 -4.16 7.08
N TRP A 194 2.29 -5.35 7.44
CA TRP A 194 2.59 -6.00 8.72
C TRP A 194 3.03 -7.41 8.46
N ASP A 195 3.99 -7.92 9.22
CA ASP A 195 4.22 -9.35 9.24
C ASP A 195 2.98 -10.10 9.79
N SER A 196 2.87 -11.40 9.51
CA SER A 196 1.68 -12.19 9.87
C SER A 196 1.36 -12.18 11.37
N GLU A 197 2.37 -12.11 12.25
CA GLU A 197 2.15 -12.03 13.70
C GLU A 197 1.69 -10.63 14.12
N ALA A 198 2.30 -9.58 13.58
CA ALA A 198 1.91 -8.21 13.81
C ALA A 198 0.49 -7.96 13.30
N ALA A 199 0.13 -8.50 12.13
CA ALA A 199 -1.24 -8.49 11.63
C ALA A 199 -2.18 -9.19 12.63
N GLY A 200 -1.86 -10.42 13.05
CA GLY A 200 -2.65 -11.14 14.05
C GLY A 200 -2.91 -10.31 15.32
N ARG A 201 -1.87 -9.67 15.87
CA ARG A 201 -2.01 -8.79 17.05
C ARG A 201 -2.91 -7.58 16.80
N VAL A 202 -2.69 -6.86 15.70
CA VAL A 202 -3.46 -5.64 15.38
C VAL A 202 -4.94 -5.95 15.18
N TYR A 203 -5.27 -7.09 14.58
CA TYR A 203 -6.67 -7.47 14.35
C TYR A 203 -7.33 -8.11 15.56
N ALA A 204 -6.57 -8.81 16.41
CA ALA A 204 -7.11 -9.43 17.62
C ALA A 204 -7.33 -8.41 18.75
N ASP A 205 -6.49 -7.37 18.80
CA ASP A 205 -6.53 -6.37 19.86
C ASP A 205 -6.11 -4.99 19.33
N PRO A 206 -6.98 -4.32 18.55
CA PRO A 206 -6.67 -3.02 17.94
C PRO A 206 -6.25 -1.93 18.94
N TRP A 207 -6.63 -2.08 20.21
CA TRP A 207 -6.38 -1.11 21.29
C TRP A 207 -5.31 -1.56 22.28
N GLY A 208 -4.75 -2.77 22.13
CA GLY A 208 -3.74 -3.33 23.04
C GLY A 208 -4.25 -3.64 24.45
N ILE A 209 -5.58 -3.63 24.66
CA ILE A 209 -6.20 -3.77 25.99
C ILE A 209 -6.18 -5.23 26.43
N ALA A 210 -6.60 -6.14 25.55
CA ALA A 210 -6.66 -7.57 25.85
C ALA A 210 -5.27 -8.16 26.12
N SER A 211 -4.27 -7.74 25.34
CA SER A 211 -2.87 -8.15 25.48
C SER A 211 -2.26 -7.67 26.79
N TYR A 212 -2.57 -6.43 27.20
CA TYR A 212 -2.13 -5.86 28.47
C TYR A 212 -2.77 -6.57 29.67
N GLU A 213 -4.07 -6.88 29.60
CA GLU A 213 -4.79 -7.63 30.64
C GLU A 213 -4.28 -9.07 30.76
N ALA A 214 -4.04 -9.75 29.64
CA ALA A 214 -3.44 -11.08 29.61
C ALA A 214 -2.09 -11.11 30.37
N GLY A 215 -1.20 -10.17 30.06
CA GLY A 215 0.12 -10.08 30.69
C GLY A 215 0.13 -9.72 32.17
N LYS A 216 -0.86 -8.97 32.67
CA LYS A 216 -0.92 -8.54 34.08
C LYS A 216 -1.83 -9.37 34.98
N GLN A 217 -2.90 -9.93 34.43
CA GLN A 217 -3.96 -10.57 35.19
C GLN A 217 -4.12 -12.06 34.84
N GLY A 218 -3.34 -12.58 33.88
CA GLY A 218 -3.46 -13.97 33.44
C GLY A 218 -4.70 -14.21 32.58
N GLY A 219 -5.17 -13.20 31.85
CA GLY A 219 -6.22 -13.34 30.85
C GLY A 219 -5.78 -14.12 29.61
N ASP A 220 -6.75 -14.58 28.82
CA ASP A 220 -6.51 -15.33 27.58
C ASP A 220 -5.83 -14.45 26.52
N ASP A 221 -4.83 -14.99 25.84
CA ASP A 221 -4.18 -14.26 24.74
C ASP A 221 -5.15 -14.13 23.56
N PRO A 222 -5.34 -12.93 23.01
CA PRO A 222 -6.25 -12.72 21.88
C PRO A 222 -5.77 -13.35 20.57
N VAL A 223 -4.48 -13.69 20.45
CA VAL A 223 -3.88 -14.37 19.28
C VAL A 223 -3.49 -15.80 19.63
N LEU A 224 -4.07 -16.76 18.92
CA LEU A 224 -3.93 -18.19 19.19
C LEU A 224 -3.06 -18.88 18.14
N ASN A 225 -2.65 -20.12 18.43
CA ASN A 225 -2.02 -20.98 17.43
C ASN A 225 -3.05 -21.45 16.42
N CYS A 226 -2.72 -21.31 15.14
CA CYS A 226 -3.56 -21.77 14.05
C CYS A 226 -3.53 -23.30 13.96
N PRO A 227 -4.68 -23.99 13.91
CA PRO A 227 -4.70 -25.44 13.82
C PRO A 227 -4.15 -26.00 12.50
N GLU A 228 -4.03 -25.19 11.44
CA GLU A 228 -3.54 -25.62 10.12
C GLU A 228 -2.05 -25.38 9.91
N CYS A 229 -1.50 -24.28 10.43
CA CYS A 229 -0.10 -23.91 10.23
C CYS A 229 0.73 -23.79 11.51
N ASP A 230 0.11 -24.00 12.66
CA ASP A 230 0.73 -23.97 14.01
C ASP A 230 1.39 -22.63 14.41
N LEU A 231 1.28 -21.59 13.57
CA LEU A 231 1.75 -20.25 13.90
C LEU A 231 0.73 -19.51 14.77
N ARG A 232 1.25 -18.65 15.65
CA ARG A 232 0.46 -17.78 16.54
C ARG A 232 -0.10 -16.58 15.77
N THR A 233 -0.98 -16.87 14.81
CA THR A 233 -1.55 -15.89 13.87
C THR A 233 -3.06 -16.09 13.68
N PHE A 234 -3.69 -16.91 14.54
CA PHE A 234 -5.12 -17.17 14.52
C PHE A 234 -5.87 -16.14 15.35
N VAL A 235 -6.90 -15.54 14.75
CA VAL A 235 -7.72 -14.49 15.34
C VAL A 235 -9.18 -14.85 15.15
N ARG A 236 -9.98 -14.67 16.20
CA ARG A 236 -11.43 -14.93 16.16
C ARG A 236 -12.20 -13.70 15.69
N ASP A 237 -13.40 -13.93 15.16
CA ASP A 237 -14.36 -12.87 14.79
C ASP A 237 -13.79 -11.79 13.85
N VAL A 238 -12.93 -12.19 12.91
CA VAL A 238 -12.36 -11.31 11.88
C VAL A 238 -13.41 -10.98 10.82
N LYS A 239 -13.58 -9.68 10.55
CA LYS A 239 -14.47 -9.20 9.50
C LYS A 239 -13.75 -9.11 8.15
N LEU A 240 -13.90 -10.15 7.32
CA LEU A 240 -13.43 -10.13 5.94
C LEU A 240 -14.34 -9.25 5.05
N VAL A 241 -13.75 -8.56 4.09
CA VAL A 241 -14.46 -7.77 3.09
C VAL A 241 -15.28 -8.71 2.20
N GLY A 242 -16.60 -8.49 2.16
CA GLY A 242 -17.53 -9.31 1.38
C GLY A 242 -18.08 -10.53 2.13
N ALA A 243 -17.59 -10.83 3.33
CA ALA A 243 -18.20 -11.86 4.19
C ALA A 243 -19.51 -11.36 4.83
N VAL A 244 -20.47 -12.27 5.00
CA VAL A 244 -21.79 -11.97 5.59
C VAL A 244 -21.70 -11.82 7.12
N SER A 245 -20.82 -12.59 7.75
CA SER A 245 -20.56 -12.57 9.18
C SER A 245 -19.05 -12.63 9.45
N PRO A 246 -18.60 -12.22 10.64
CA PRO A 246 -17.23 -12.47 11.08
C PRO A 246 -16.88 -13.97 11.02
N VAL A 247 -15.61 -14.26 10.82
CA VAL A 247 -15.05 -15.62 10.76
C VAL A 247 -13.81 -15.72 11.62
N ASP A 248 -13.49 -16.93 12.04
CA ASP A 248 -12.19 -17.22 12.61
C ASP A 248 -11.16 -17.32 11.48
N PHE A 249 -10.01 -16.67 11.63
CA PHE A 249 -9.12 -16.43 10.49
C PHE A 249 -7.64 -16.48 10.89
N CYS A 250 -6.80 -17.02 10.01
CA CYS A 250 -5.35 -17.04 10.20
C CYS A 250 -4.63 -16.03 9.29
N PHE A 251 -3.87 -15.10 9.86
CA PHE A 251 -3.11 -14.09 9.12
C PHE A 251 -1.81 -14.61 8.47
N ASN A 252 -1.50 -15.90 8.62
CA ASN A 252 -0.40 -16.56 7.93
C ASN A 252 -0.91 -17.43 6.77
N CYS A 253 -1.65 -18.51 7.04
CA CYS A 253 -2.11 -19.40 5.96
C CYS A 253 -3.36 -18.92 5.22
N ALA A 254 -3.96 -17.80 5.66
CA ALA A 254 -5.19 -17.23 5.10
C ALA A 254 -6.43 -18.16 5.14
N GLU A 255 -6.39 -19.22 5.95
CA GLU A 255 -7.52 -20.14 6.12
C GLU A 255 -8.66 -19.47 6.89
N GLN A 256 -9.89 -19.75 6.45
CA GLN A 256 -11.12 -19.32 7.08
C GLN A 256 -11.76 -20.50 7.81
N PHE A 257 -12.07 -20.29 9.08
CA PHE A 257 -12.70 -21.29 9.91
C PHE A 257 -14.11 -20.81 10.27
N ALA A 258 -15.06 -21.75 10.30
CA ALA A 258 -16.29 -21.53 11.05
C ALA A 258 -15.91 -21.26 12.52
N THR A 259 -16.74 -20.51 13.25
CA THR A 259 -16.51 -20.20 14.67
C THR A 259 -16.09 -21.45 15.44
N MET A 260 -14.85 -21.46 15.92
CA MET A 260 -14.28 -22.58 16.66
C MET A 260 -14.47 -22.39 18.15
N GLY A 261 -14.71 -23.50 18.83
CA GLY A 261 -14.59 -23.56 20.28
C GLY A 261 -13.13 -23.38 20.70
N LEU A 262 -12.93 -23.01 21.95
CA LEU A 262 -11.62 -23.14 22.59
C LEU A 262 -11.62 -24.44 23.40
N CYS A 263 -10.50 -25.16 23.34
CA CYS A 263 -10.28 -26.35 24.17
C CYS A 263 -10.49 -26.01 25.65
N HIS A 264 -11.66 -26.38 26.19
CA HIS A 264 -12.10 -26.03 27.55
C HIS A 264 -11.32 -26.86 28.58
N ASN A 265 -10.87 -26.24 29.68
CA ASN A 265 -10.03 -26.88 30.71
C ASN A 265 -8.73 -27.54 30.20
N GLY A 266 -8.32 -27.23 28.96
CA GLY A 266 -7.08 -27.70 28.34
C GLY A 266 -6.11 -26.55 28.07
N CYS A 267 -5.55 -26.51 26.86
CA CYS A 267 -4.50 -25.56 26.46
C CYS A 267 -5.01 -24.27 25.82
N GLY A 268 -6.32 -24.09 25.63
CA GLY A 268 -6.89 -22.90 24.98
C GLY A 268 -6.74 -22.86 23.45
N THR A 269 -6.22 -23.93 22.83
CA THR A 269 -6.11 -24.04 21.37
C THR A 269 -7.49 -24.09 20.71
N PRO A 270 -7.69 -23.40 19.56
CA PRO A 270 -8.90 -23.51 18.77
C PRO A 270 -9.18 -24.97 18.37
N ALA A 271 -10.39 -25.44 18.61
CA ALA A 271 -10.81 -26.80 18.34
C ALA A 271 -12.26 -26.85 17.85
N ARG A 272 -12.56 -27.84 17.00
CA ARG A 272 -13.94 -28.12 16.56
C ARG A 272 -14.77 -28.83 17.64
N GLU A 273 -14.10 -29.46 18.60
CA GLU A 273 -14.67 -30.20 19.72
C GLU A 273 -14.21 -29.58 21.05
N ASP A 274 -14.78 -30.02 22.18
CA ASP A 274 -14.49 -29.48 23.52
C ASP A 274 -13.01 -29.62 23.92
N PHE A 275 -12.28 -30.57 23.32
CA PHE A 275 -10.85 -30.79 23.52
C PHE A 275 -10.09 -30.84 22.19
N CYS A 276 -8.90 -30.22 22.14
CA CYS A 276 -7.98 -30.42 21.01
C CYS A 276 -7.38 -31.84 21.04
N PRO A 277 -6.87 -32.36 19.90
CA PRO A 277 -6.32 -33.72 19.82
C PRO A 277 -5.24 -34.02 20.88
N GLU A 278 -4.39 -33.04 21.20
CA GLU A 278 -3.35 -33.18 22.22
C GLU A 278 -3.94 -33.29 23.63
N CYS A 279 -4.84 -32.40 24.02
CA CYS A 279 -5.49 -32.45 25.33
C CYS A 279 -6.36 -33.70 25.48
N HIS A 280 -7.02 -34.14 24.41
CA HIS A 280 -7.75 -35.40 24.38
C HIS A 280 -6.80 -36.56 24.68
N GLY A 281 -5.66 -36.66 23.99
CA GLY A 281 -4.65 -37.68 24.26
C GLY A 281 -4.16 -37.70 25.72
N ILE A 282 -3.88 -36.53 26.29
CA ILE A 282 -3.42 -36.39 27.70
C ILE A 282 -4.50 -36.79 28.70
N LEU A 283 -5.75 -36.41 28.45
CA LEU A 283 -6.87 -36.73 29.34
C LEU A 283 -7.12 -38.23 29.38
N PHE A 284 -7.12 -38.89 28.23
CA PHE A 284 -7.42 -40.32 28.15
C PHE A 284 -6.22 -41.22 28.48
N SER A 285 -4.97 -40.76 28.31
CA SER A 285 -3.79 -41.49 28.77
C SER A 285 -3.64 -41.55 30.30
N ARG A 286 -4.48 -40.82 31.06
CA ARG A 286 -4.52 -40.88 32.54
C ARG A 286 -5.50 -41.94 33.07
N PHE A 287 -6.29 -42.55 32.19
CA PHE A 287 -7.26 -43.58 32.54
C PHE A 287 -6.85 -45.00 32.11
N ASP A 288 -5.69 -45.15 31.46
CA ASP A 288 -4.98 -46.41 31.21
C ASP A 288 -3.78 -46.55 32.16
#